data_AF-A0A6J4JSD2-F1
#
_entry.id   AF-A0A6J4JSD2-F1
#
_cell.length_a   1.000
_cell.length_b   1.000
_cell.length_c   1.000
_cell.angle_alpha   90.00
_cell.angle_beta   90.00
_cell.angle_gamma   90.00
#
_symmetry.space_group_name_H-M   'P 1'
#
loop_
_entity.id
_entity.type
_entity.pdbx_description
1 polymer ?
#
loop_
_entity_poly.entity_id
_entity_poly.type
_entity_poly.pdbx_seq_one_letter_code
_entity_poly.pdbx_strand_id
1 'polypeptide(L)' 'MDDLIAAAGVERDERKRVDMNGRIQELALRDMPILPLYHELAPWAHRDSISGLRHRTIWQPTFDQVRLRG' A
#
# COMPACT_ATOMS: atom_id res chain seq x y z
N MET A 1 2.57 6.46 -21.07
CA MET A 1 2.36 6.10 -19.65
C MET A 1 3.14 4.83 -19.33
N ASP A 2 2.99 3.79 -20.14
CA ASP A 2 3.66 2.50 -19.97
C ASP A 2 5.19 2.57 -19.89
N ASP A 3 5.84 3.36 -20.75
CA ASP A 3 7.30 3.54 -20.69
C ASP A 3 7.77 4.15 -19.36
N LEU A 4 6.98 5.06 -18.79
CA LEU A 4 7.29 5.72 -17.52
C LEU A 4 7.09 4.74 -16.34
N ILE A 5 6.06 3.89 -16.41
CA ILE A 5 5.83 2.81 -15.44
C ILE A 5 7.00 1.81 -15.49
N ALA A 6 7.41 1.40 -16.69
CA ALA A 6 8.53 0.48 -16.87
C ALA A 6 9.84 1.08 -16.32
N ALA A 7 10.11 2.37 -16.61
CA ALA A 7 11.29 3.07 -16.09
C ALA A 7 11.29 3.18 -14.56
N ALA A 8 10.16 3.57 -13.96
CA ALA A 8 10.01 3.65 -12.51
C ALA A 8 10.21 2.28 -11.82
N GLY A 9 9.79 1.19 -12.49
CA GLY A 9 9.92 -0.18 -11.99
C GLY A 9 11.36 -0.69 -11.85
N VAL A 10 12.32 -0.08 -12.56
CA VAL A 10 13.74 -0.46 -12.52
C VAL A 10 14.67 0.62 -11.94
N GLU A 11 14.15 1.82 -11.65
CA GLU A 11 14.93 2.91 -11.06
C GLU A 11 15.36 2.60 -9.62
N ARG A 12 16.66 2.73 -9.38
CA ARG A 12 17.30 2.46 -8.09
C ARG A 12 17.25 3.66 -7.16
N ASP A 13 17.38 4.86 -7.71
CA ASP A 13 17.30 6.11 -6.95
C ASP A 13 15.87 6.32 -6.45
N GLU A 14 15.71 6.33 -5.13
CA GLU A 14 14.39 6.44 -4.50
C GLU A 14 13.70 7.77 -4.83
N ARG A 15 14.42 8.89 -4.86
CA ARG A 15 13.83 10.20 -5.15
C ARG A 15 13.32 10.24 -6.58
N LYS A 16 14.14 9.80 -7.52
CA LYS A 16 13.74 9.73 -8.94
C LYS A 16 12.54 8.81 -9.14
N ARG A 17 12.52 7.65 -8.46
CA ARG A 17 11.39 6.71 -8.52
C ARG A 17 10.11 7.34 -7.96
N VAL A 18 10.19 8.07 -6.85
CA VAL A 18 9.04 8.79 -6.27
C VAL A 18 8.53 9.85 -7.23
N ASP A 19 9.41 10.66 -7.82
CA ASP A 19 9.03 11.70 -8.78
C ASP A 19 8.34 11.09 -10.02
N MET A 20 8.89 10.00 -10.56
CA MET A 20 8.28 9.27 -11.66
C MET A 20 6.89 8.72 -11.30
N ASN A 21 6.73 8.14 -10.10
CA ASN A 21 5.44 7.64 -9.62
C ASN A 21 4.41 8.76 -9.43
N GLY A 22 4.82 9.92 -8.92
CA GLY A 22 3.95 11.11 -8.85
C GLY A 22 3.45 11.51 -10.24
N ARG A 23 4.35 11.53 -11.23
CA ARG A 23 3.98 11.84 -12.61
C ARG A 23 3.04 10.81 -13.24
N ILE A 24 3.20 9.52 -12.93
CA ILE A 24 2.29 8.45 -13.35
C ILE A 24 0.88 8.72 -12.78
N GLN A 25 0.77 9.06 -11.49
CA GLN A 25 -0.52 9.37 -10.86
C GLN A 25 -1.19 10.60 -11.49
N GLU A 26 -0.43 11.66 -11.79
CA GLU A 26 -0.96 12.84 -12.49
C GLU A 26 -1.54 12.50 -13.87
N LEU A 27 -0.83 11.68 -14.65
CA LEU A 27 -1.30 11.24 -15.96
C LEU A 27 -2.55 10.36 -15.83
N ALA A 28 -2.56 9.44 -14.86
CA ALA A 28 -3.73 8.59 -14.60
C ALA A 28 -4.97 9.41 -14.19
N LEU A 29 -4.79 10.48 -13.40
CA LEU A 29 -5.88 11.39 -13.03
C LEU A 29 -6.40 12.20 -14.22
N ARG A 30 -5.50 12.62 -15.12
CA ARG A 30 -5.88 13.36 -16.33
C ARG A 30 -6.68 12.50 -17.30
N ASP A 31 -6.21 11.29 -17.57
CA ASP A 31 -6.83 10.39 -18.53
C ASP A 31 -8.07 9.69 -17.93
N MET A 32 -8.17 9.68 -16.59
CA MET A 32 -9.24 9.11 -15.77
C MET A 32 -9.79 7.78 -16.31
N PRO A 33 -8.94 6.76 -16.55
CA PRO A 33 -9.37 5.48 -17.09
C PRO A 33 -10.28 4.70 -16.12
N ILE A 34 -10.19 5.02 -14.83
CA ILE A 34 -11.02 4.50 -13.75
C ILE A 34 -11.38 5.68 -12.86
N LEU A 35 -12.61 5.72 -12.36
CA LEU A 35 -13.05 6.70 -11.35
C LEU A 35 -12.72 6.17 -9.94
N PRO A 36 -11.75 6.75 -9.21
CA PRO A 36 -11.47 6.35 -7.83
C PRO A 36 -12.62 6.82 -6.94
N LEU A 37 -13.21 5.90 -6.17
CA LEU A 37 -14.34 6.22 -5.29
C LEU A 37 -13.89 6.56 -3.86
N TYR A 38 -13.05 5.71 -3.28
CA TYR A 38 -12.52 5.88 -1.93
C TYR A 38 -11.30 4.98 -1.73
N HIS A 39 -10.52 5.26 -0.68
CA HIS A 39 -9.58 4.32 -0.09
C HIS A 39 -10.22 3.72 1.16
N GLU A 40 -10.31 2.39 1.24
CA GLU A 40 -10.88 1.73 2.40
C GLU A 40 -9.94 1.87 3.61
N LEU A 41 -10.51 2.20 4.76
CA LEU A 41 -9.85 2.04 6.06
C LEU A 41 -10.37 0.73 6.63
N ALA A 42 -9.51 -0.26 6.88
CA ALA A 42 -9.92 -1.46 7.60
C ALA A 42 -9.67 -1.27 9.10
N PRO A 43 -10.68 -0.92 9.92
CA PRO A 43 -10.55 -0.97 11.36
C PRO A 43 -10.52 -2.43 11.83
N TRP A 44 -9.70 -2.71 12.84
CA TRP A 44 -9.61 -4.03 13.45
C TRP A 44 -9.88 -3.93 14.94
N ALA A 45 -10.67 -4.88 15.43
CA ALA A 45 -10.88 -5.09 16.85
C ALA A 45 -10.31 -6.47 17.22
N HIS A 46 -9.58 -6.53 18.33
CA HIS A 46 -9.12 -7.78 18.91
C HIS A 46 -9.42 -7.79 20.40
N ARG A 47 -9.45 -8.98 21.00
CA ARG A 47 -9.59 -9.13 22.45
C ARG A 47 -8.40 -8.48 23.15
N ASP A 48 -8.64 -7.95 24.34
CA ASP A 48 -7.63 -7.34 25.22
C ASP A 48 -6.50 -8.32 25.62
N SER A 49 -6.80 -9.62 25.65
CA SER A 49 -5.84 -10.69 25.90
C SER A 49 -4.84 -10.96 24.77
N ILE A 50 -5.07 -10.39 23.57
CA ILE A 50 -4.21 -10.56 22.40
C ILE A 50 -3.17 -9.45 22.36
N SER A 51 -1.90 -9.83 22.24
CA SER A 51 -0.76 -8.90 22.12
C SER A 51 0.17 -9.29 20.98
N GLY A 52 0.91 -8.32 20.43
CA GLY A 52 1.88 -8.55 19.36
C GLY A 52 1.28 -8.71 17.96
N LEU A 53 -0.01 -8.38 17.77
CA LEU A 53 -0.63 -8.38 16.46
C LEU A 53 0.03 -7.33 15.56
N ARG A 54 0.56 -7.77 14.40
CA ARG A 54 1.12 -6.88 13.37
C ARG A 54 0.23 -6.90 12.14
N HIS A 55 -0.11 -5.70 11.66
CA HIS A 55 -0.84 -5.51 10.42
C HIS A 55 0.14 -5.19 9.30
N ARG A 56 0.04 -5.90 8.17
CA ARG A 56 0.72 -5.51 6.93
C ARG A 56 -0.23 -4.65 6.10
N THR A 57 0.33 -3.76 5.29
CA THR A 57 -0.40 -2.88 4.34
C THR A 57 -1.30 -3.63 3.35
N ILE A 58 -1.17 -4.96 3.26
CA ILE A 58 -1.95 -5.86 2.38
C ILE A 58 -3.14 -6.55 3.09
N TRP A 59 -3.68 -5.95 4.16
CA TRP A 59 -4.97 -6.30 4.79
C TRP A 59 -5.10 -7.73 5.35
N GLN A 60 -4.03 -8.52 5.33
CA GLN A 60 -4.02 -9.86 5.91
C GLN A 60 -3.25 -9.82 7.24
N PRO A 61 -3.90 -10.18 8.37
CA PRO A 61 -3.20 -10.35 9.62
C PRO A 61 -2.31 -11.58 9.53
N THR A 62 -1.05 -11.42 9.89
CA THR A 62 -0.11 -12.54 10.00
C THR A 62 -0.09 -13.00 11.46
N PHE A 63 -0.36 -14.29 11.69
CA PHE A 63 -0.45 -14.87 13.03
C PHE A 63 0.91 -15.32 13.60
N ASP A 64 1.99 -15.14 12.83
CA ASP A 64 3.35 -15.63 13.12
C ASP A 64 3.91 -15.15 14.47
N GLN A 65 3.36 -14.07 15.02
CA GLN A 65 3.80 -13.45 16.27
C GLN A 65 2.71 -13.37 17.35
N VAL A 66 1.52 -13.93 17.09
CA VAL A 66 0.41 -13.87 18.04
C VAL A 66 0.64 -14.86 19.18
N ARG A 67 0.49 -14.38 20.42
CA ARG A 67 0.60 -15.20 21.63
C ARG A 67 -0.67 -15.05 22.48
N LEU A 68 -1.10 -16.16 23.07
CA LEU A 68 -2.11 -16.17 24.12
C LEU A 68 -1.40 -15.91 25.46
N ARG A 69 -1.88 -14.94 26.25
CA ARG A 69 -1.46 -14.82 27.66
C ARG A 69 -2.26 -15.82 28.49
N GLY A 70 -1.55 -16.70 29.18
CA GLY A 70 -2.05 -17.47 30.32
C GLY A 70 -1.86 -16.69 31.61
#